data_AF-A0A2A6B394-F1
#
_entry.id   AF-A0A2A6B394-F1
#
_cell.length_a   1.000
_cell.length_b   1.000
_cell.length_c   1.000
_cell.angle_alpha   90.00
_cell.angle_beta   90.00
_cell.angle_gamma   90.00
#
_symmetry.space_group_name_H-M   'P 1'
#
loop_
_entity.id
_entity.type
_entity.pdbx_description
1 polymer ?
#
loop_
_entity_poly.entity_id
_entity_poly.type
_entity_poly.pdbx_seq_one_letter_code
_entity_poly.pdbx_strand_id
1 'polypeptide(L)'
;MSDAKLTPEMIEKFKAGRVTLKANPTILDASIGKLSAAAQVPAKKMRDLMLSAEEDPAKMQALVAAIKESVSEDLKKELEAHKAEVHKILGIPV
;
A
#
# COMPACT_ATOMS: atom_id res chain seq x y z
N MET A 1 -8.71 21.28 -11.94
CA MET A 1 -8.29 19.90 -11.68
C MET A 1 -7.69 19.91 -10.30
N SER A 2 -8.32 19.25 -9.32
CA SER A 2 -7.90 19.35 -7.93
C SER A 2 -6.59 18.56 -7.77
N ASP A 3 -5.46 19.25 -7.73
CA ASP A 3 -4.24 18.75 -7.11
C ASP A 3 -4.60 18.28 -5.70
N ALA A 4 -4.94 16.99 -5.54
CA ALA A 4 -5.02 16.34 -4.25
C ALA A 4 -3.59 16.27 -3.70
N LYS A 5 -3.05 17.41 -3.29
CA LYS A 5 -1.81 17.51 -2.55
C LYS A 5 -1.97 16.62 -1.33
N LEU A 6 -1.16 15.56 -1.28
CA LEU A 6 -0.93 14.79 -0.06
C LEU A 6 -0.76 15.80 1.08
N THR A 7 -1.72 15.82 2.01
CA THR A 7 -1.63 16.75 3.14
C THR A 7 -0.45 16.32 4.01
N PRO A 8 0.19 17.24 4.75
CA PRO A 8 1.23 16.89 5.70
C PRO A 8 0.80 15.75 6.64
N GLU A 9 -0.45 15.79 7.09
CA GLU A 9 -1.04 14.73 7.93
C GLU A 9 -1.04 13.37 7.24
N MET A 10 -1.44 13.28 5.97
CA MET A 10 -1.42 12.02 5.22
C MET A 10 0.02 11.48 5.07
N ILE A 11 0.99 12.37 4.87
CA ILE A 11 2.41 12.00 4.77
C ILE A 11 2.92 11.45 6.11
N GLU A 12 2.61 12.12 7.22
CA GLU A 12 3.02 11.66 8.56
C GLU A 12 2.39 10.31 8.90
N LYS A 13 1.09 10.14 8.64
CA LYS A 13 0.39 8.87 8.87
C LYS A 13 0.93 7.73 8.00
N PHE A 14 1.26 8.03 6.74
CA PHE A 14 1.91 7.07 5.86
C PHE A 14 3.30 6.66 6.39
N LYS A 15 4.10 7.61 6.85
CA LYS A 15 5.39 7.33 7.50
C LYS A 15 5.22 6.48 8.75
N ALA A 16 4.24 6.80 9.60
CA ALA A 16 3.92 6.01 10.80
C ALA A 16 3.54 4.56 10.43
N GLY A 17 2.69 4.37 9.43
CA GLY A 17 2.34 3.03 8.94
C GLY A 17 3.56 2.25 8.42
N ARG A 18 4.51 2.92 7.76
CA ARG A 18 5.78 2.30 7.35
C ARG A 18 6.65 1.92 8.54
N VAL A 19 6.70 2.74 9.59
CA VAL A 19 7.41 2.39 10.83
C VAL A 19 6.81 1.13 11.46
N THR A 20 5.48 1.05 11.58
CA THR A 20 4.78 -0.14 12.07
C THR A 20 5.11 -1.37 11.22
N LEU A 21 5.05 -1.25 9.89
CA LEU A 21 5.35 -2.35 8.99
C LEU A 21 6.84 -2.77 9.06
N LYS A 22 7.77 -1.83 9.19
CA LYS A 22 9.21 -2.14 9.35
C LYS A 22 9.50 -2.84 10.68
N ALA A 23 8.78 -2.51 11.74
CA ALA A 23 8.90 -3.16 13.04
C ALA A 23 8.33 -4.59 13.04
N ASN A 24 7.34 -4.88 12.20
CA ASN A 24 6.78 -6.22 12.00
C ASN A 24 6.49 -6.48 10.52
N PRO A 25 7.49 -6.88 9.71
CA PRO A 25 7.35 -7.02 8.26
C PRO A 25 6.29 -8.03 7.80
N THR A 26 5.97 -9.01 8.67
CA THR A 26 4.99 -10.07 8.40
C THR A 26 3.57 -9.71 8.82
N ILE A 27 3.33 -8.52 9.39
CA ILE A 27 2.01 -8.14 9.93
C ILE A 27 0.89 -8.16 8.87
N LEU A 28 1.24 -8.01 7.59
CA LEU A 28 0.29 -8.04 6.48
C LEU A 28 0.12 -9.45 5.87
N ASP A 29 0.94 -10.43 6.21
CA ASP A 29 0.98 -11.72 5.50
C ASP A 29 -0.34 -12.48 5.60
N ALA A 30 -0.95 -12.51 6.78
CA ALA A 30 -2.26 -13.12 6.98
C ALA A 30 -3.37 -12.42 6.19
N SER A 31 -3.29 -11.08 6.06
CA SER A 31 -4.25 -10.30 5.29
C SER A 31 -4.07 -10.50 3.78
N ILE A 32 -2.83 -10.51 3.31
CA ILE A 32 -2.47 -10.82 1.92
C ILE A 32 -2.92 -12.25 1.57
N GLY A 33 -2.75 -13.21 2.47
CA GLY A 33 -3.16 -14.60 2.25
C GLY A 33 -4.66 -14.81 2.04
N LYS A 34 -5.51 -13.84 2.38
CA LYS A 34 -6.95 -13.86 2.11
C LYS A 34 -7.31 -13.47 0.68
N LEU A 35 -6.36 -12.87 -0.06
CA LEU A 35 -6.56 -12.47 -1.45
C LEU A 35 -6.47 -13.66 -2.40
N SER A 36 -7.05 -13.49 -3.59
CA SER A 36 -6.85 -14.40 -4.71
C SER A 36 -5.36 -14.57 -5.01
N ALA A 37 -4.96 -15.76 -5.48
CA ALA A 37 -3.56 -16.05 -5.78
C ALA A 37 -2.93 -15.02 -6.73
N ALA A 38 -3.72 -14.51 -7.68
CA ALA A 38 -3.30 -13.46 -8.62
C ALA A 38 -3.12 -12.09 -7.94
N ALA A 39 -3.97 -11.72 -6.97
CA ALA A 39 -3.86 -10.46 -6.22
C ALA A 39 -2.78 -10.49 -5.13
N GLN A 40 -2.39 -11.67 -4.64
CA GLN A 40 -1.31 -11.79 -3.67
C GLN A 40 0.03 -11.24 -4.18
N VAL A 41 0.34 -11.42 -5.46
CA VAL A 41 1.58 -10.95 -6.08
C VAL A 41 1.70 -9.41 -6.05
N PRO A 42 0.76 -8.63 -6.62
CA PRO A 42 0.81 -7.18 -6.53
C PRO A 42 0.68 -6.67 -5.09
N ALA A 43 -0.09 -7.32 -4.20
CA ALA A 43 -0.17 -6.93 -2.80
C ALA A 43 1.18 -7.06 -2.07
N LYS A 44 1.93 -8.15 -2.32
CA LYS A 44 3.30 -8.32 -1.82
C LYS A 44 4.24 -7.25 -2.37
N LYS A 45 4.17 -6.93 -3.66
CA LYS A 45 4.96 -5.84 -4.25
C LYS A 45 4.68 -4.49 -3.56
N MET A 46 3.43 -4.19 -3.24
CA MET A 46 3.07 -2.98 -2.50
C MET A 46 3.65 -2.99 -1.07
N ARG A 47 3.55 -4.11 -0.35
CA ARG A 47 4.19 -4.27 0.98
C ARG A 47 5.70 -4.08 0.89
N ASP A 48 6.35 -4.69 -0.10
CA ASP A 48 7.81 -4.62 -0.26
C ASP A 48 8.26 -3.19 -0.60
N LEU A 49 7.47 -2.46 -1.39
CA LEU A 49 7.68 -1.03 -1.63
C LEU A 49 7.60 -0.22 -0.33
N MET A 50 6.64 -0.50 0.55
CA MET A 50 6.50 0.15 1.85
C MET A 50 7.68 -0.14 2.78
N LEU A 51 8.23 -1.35 2.71
CA LEU A 51 9.41 -1.79 3.46
C LEU A 51 10.72 -1.22 2.89
N SER A 52 10.73 -0.79 1.63
CA SER A 52 11.93 -0.26 0.97
C SER A 52 12.51 0.99 1.65
N ALA A 53 13.72 1.36 1.23
CA ALA A 53 14.39 2.59 1.62
C ALA A 53 13.93 3.82 0.81
N GLU A 54 13.01 3.67 -0.15
CA GLU A 54 12.53 4.79 -0.95
C GLU A 54 11.69 5.75 -0.09
N GLU A 55 12.03 7.03 -0.08
CA GLU A 55 11.36 8.06 0.73
C GLU A 55 10.74 9.17 -0.12
N ASP A 56 11.06 9.24 -1.41
CA ASP A 56 10.47 10.21 -2.34
C ASP A 56 8.98 9.87 -2.57
N PRO A 57 8.05 10.73 -2.12
CA PRO A 57 6.62 10.47 -2.26
C PRO A 57 6.17 10.37 -3.72
N ALA A 58 6.77 11.14 -4.63
CA ALA A 58 6.42 11.11 -6.06
C ALA A 58 6.88 9.80 -6.70
N LYS A 59 8.08 9.33 -6.36
CA LYS A 59 8.58 8.04 -6.84
C LYS A 59 7.80 6.86 -6.26
N MET A 60 7.45 6.92 -4.98
CA MET A 60 6.56 5.93 -4.35
C MET A 60 5.20 5.87 -5.06
N GLN A 61 4.58 7.02 -5.33
CA GLN A 61 3.32 7.09 -6.06
C GLN A 61 3.44 6.49 -7.46
N ALA A 62 4.51 6.82 -8.20
CA ALA A 62 4.75 6.27 -9.53
C ALA A 62 4.91 4.74 -9.50
N LEU A 63 5.64 4.20 -8.51
CA LEU A 63 5.80 2.76 -8.34
C LEU A 63 4.48 2.05 -7.98
N VAL A 64 3.66 2.65 -7.11
CA VAL A 64 2.30 2.15 -6.83
C VAL A 64 1.43 2.17 -8.07
N ALA A 65 1.47 3.25 -8.85
CA ALA A 65 0.72 3.37 -10.10
C ALA A 65 1.14 2.27 -11.10
N ALA A 66 2.44 2.05 -11.28
CA ALA A 66 2.96 0.99 -12.14
C ALA A 66 2.50 -0.41 -11.71
N ILE A 67 2.47 -0.71 -10.39
CA ILE A 67 1.92 -1.98 -9.89
C ILE A 67 0.44 -2.10 -10.27
N LYS A 68 -0.36 -1.04 -10.08
CA LYS A 68 -1.78 -1.05 -10.43
C LYS A 68 -2.02 -1.19 -11.93
N GLU A 69 -1.25 -0.50 -12.76
CA GLU A 69 -1.35 -0.59 -14.22
C GLU A 69 -0.97 -1.98 -14.75
N SER A 70 -0.12 -2.72 -14.03
CA SER A 70 0.28 -4.08 -14.40
C SER A 70 -0.77 -5.16 -14.13
N VAL A 71 -1.93 -4.81 -13.54
CA VAL A 71 -2.97 -5.77 -13.16
C VAL A 71 -4.32 -5.44 -13.81
N SER A 72 -5.17 -6.47 -13.97
CA SER A 72 -6.53 -6.30 -14.52
C SER A 72 -7.42 -5.46 -13.60
N GLU A 73 -8.49 -4.90 -14.15
CA GLU A 73 -9.48 -4.11 -13.40
C GLU A 73 -10.09 -4.88 -12.21
N ASP A 74 -10.33 -6.18 -12.37
CA ASP A 74 -10.85 -7.02 -11.28
C ASP A 74 -9.86 -7.13 -10.13
N LEU A 75 -8.56 -7.29 -10.43
CA LEU A 75 -7.51 -7.31 -9.42
C LEU A 75 -7.33 -5.94 -8.77
N LYS A 76 -7.49 -4.83 -9.51
CA LYS A 76 -7.46 -3.48 -8.92
C LYS A 76 -8.56 -3.31 -7.88
N LYS A 77 -9.78 -3.75 -8.18
CA LYS A 77 -10.92 -3.68 -7.22
C LYS A 77 -10.64 -4.49 -5.96
N GLU A 78 -10.09 -5.69 -6.11
CA GLU A 78 -9.70 -6.54 -4.98
C GLU A 78 -8.62 -5.86 -4.12
N LEU A 79 -7.59 -5.28 -4.74
CA LEU A 79 -6.52 -4.56 -4.04
C LEU A 79 -7.00 -3.28 -3.36
N GLU A 80 -7.93 -2.53 -3.97
CA GLU A 80 -8.53 -1.35 -3.33
C GLU A 80 -9.39 -1.74 -2.13
N ALA A 81 -10.11 -2.86 -2.19
CA ALA A 81 -10.82 -3.39 -1.01
C ALA A 81 -9.83 -3.82 0.08
N HIS A 82 -8.71 -4.44 -0.31
CA HIS A 82 -7.63 -4.83 0.61
C HIS A 82 -6.96 -3.63 1.30
N LYS A 83 -6.84 -2.50 0.60
CA LYS A 83 -6.23 -1.27 1.11
C LYS A 83 -6.86 -0.80 2.43
N ALA A 84 -8.19 -0.91 2.58
CA ALA A 84 -8.88 -0.53 3.81
C ALA A 84 -8.44 -1.40 5.01
N GLU A 85 -8.25 -2.71 4.79
CA GLU A 85 -7.74 -3.62 5.82
C GLU A 85 -6.26 -3.33 6.14
N VAL A 86 -5.44 -3.01 5.13
CA VAL A 86 -4.04 -2.59 5.36
C VAL A 86 -3.98 -1.30 6.17
N HIS A 87 -4.80 -0.31 5.84
CA HIS A 87 -4.90 0.95 6.58
C HIS A 87 -5.25 0.70 8.05
N LYS A 88 -6.24 -0.16 8.30
CA LYS A 88 -6.62 -0.58 9.66
C LYS A 88 -5.49 -1.28 10.41
N ILE A 89 -4.80 -2.24 9.77
CA ILE A 89 -3.69 -2.98 10.40
C ILE A 89 -2.52 -2.05 10.74
N LEU A 90 -2.23 -1.09 9.87
CA LEU A 90 -1.10 -0.17 10.04
C LEU A 90 -1.44 1.11 10.82
N GLY A 91 -2.71 1.31 11.19
CA GLY A 91 -3.17 2.53 11.88
C GLY A 91 -3.18 3.78 10.99
N ILE A 92 -3.27 3.63 9.67
CA ILE A 92 -3.40 4.73 8.72
C ILE A 92 -4.89 5.03 8.56
N PRO A 93 -5.38 6.26 8.80
CA PRO A 93 -6.80 6.57 8.62
C PRO A 93 -7.21 6.47 7.15
N VAL A 94 -8.47 6.10 6.94
CA VAL A 94 -9.11 5.86 5.64
C VAL A 94 -9.82 7.11 5.15
#